data_AF-A5G8Z8-F1
#
_entry.id   AF-A5G8Z8-F1
#
_cell.length_a   1.000
_cell.length_b   1.000
_cell.length_c   1.000
_cell.angle_alpha   90.00
_cell.angle_beta   90.00
_cell.angle_gamma   90.00
#
_symmetry.space_group_name_H-M   'P 1'
#
loop_
_entity.id
_entity.type
_entity.pdbx_description
1 polymer ?
#
loop_
_entity_poly.entity_id
_entity_poly.type
_entity_poly.pdbx_seq_one_letter_code
_entity_poly.pdbx_strand_id
1 'polypeptide(L)'
;MANGFDFKRLGRLITIYYVVQAFLLLLLAGVAFWFQAHVPSQIFINSILRTLVVQVIFFYPVYRFAAHEAKREVNSCSTSLSPADMLALRRKRLTGDIIKASLFIFFIIFILRAPQAPGAQYPILFVFILTTLCYFQCYNFIAKREMRSKG
;
A
#
# COMPACT_ATOMS: atom_id res chain seq x y z
N MET A 1 0.80 -29.48 21.50
CA MET A 1 1.77 -28.43 21.14
C MET A 1 0.96 -27.22 20.73
N ALA A 2 0.73 -26.26 21.63
CA ALA A 2 -0.12 -25.11 21.37
C ALA A 2 0.71 -24.05 20.62
N ASN A 3 0.38 -23.83 19.35
CA ASN A 3 1.07 -22.92 18.44
C ASN A 3 1.27 -21.55 19.10
N GLY A 4 2.53 -21.18 19.35
CA GLY A 4 2.92 -19.95 20.06
C GLY A 4 2.69 -18.66 19.28
N PHE A 5 1.66 -18.60 18.44
CA PHE A 5 1.27 -17.43 17.64
C PHE A 5 -0.25 -17.21 17.68
N ASP A 6 -0.69 -15.98 17.98
CA ASP A 6 -2.08 -15.54 17.84
C ASP A 6 -2.27 -14.63 16.62
N PHE A 7 -2.90 -15.17 15.58
CA PHE A 7 -3.15 -14.45 14.33
C PHE A 7 -4.52 -13.77 14.23
N LYS A 8 -5.38 -13.80 15.27
CA LYS A 8 -6.74 -13.22 15.17
C LYS A 8 -6.74 -11.75 14.76
N ARG A 9 -5.82 -10.97 15.34
CA ARG A 9 -5.64 -9.55 15.00
C ARG A 9 -5.18 -9.36 13.56
N LEU A 10 -4.19 -10.14 13.13
CA LEU A 10 -3.62 -10.05 11.78
C LEU A 10 -4.64 -10.47 10.71
N GLY A 11 -5.45 -11.49 10.98
CA GLY A 11 -6.55 -11.88 10.10
C GLY A 11 -7.55 -10.75 9.87
N ARG A 12 -7.94 -10.04 10.95
CA ARG A 12 -8.83 -8.87 10.85
C ARG A 12 -8.20 -7.74 10.02
N LEU A 13 -6.90 -7.49 10.21
CA LEU A 13 -6.16 -6.47 9.45
C LEU A 13 -6.15 -6.78 7.94
N ILE A 14 -5.88 -8.05 7.58
CA ILE A 14 -5.91 -8.51 6.19
C ILE A 14 -7.29 -8.29 5.56
N THR A 15 -8.38 -8.59 6.29
CA THR A 15 -9.75 -8.34 5.82
C THR A 15 -10.01 -6.86 5.57
N ILE A 16 -9.58 -5.98 6.48
CA ILE A 16 -9.69 -4.53 6.28
C ILE A 16 -8.96 -4.11 5.00
N TYR A 17 -7.76 -4.64 4.77
CA TYR A 17 -7.00 -4.32 3.55
C TYR A 17 -7.71 -4.79 2.28
N TYR A 18 -8.40 -5.93 2.29
CA TYR A 18 -9.23 -6.34 1.15
C TYR A 18 -10.39 -5.37 0.88
N VAL A 19 -11.07 -4.90 1.92
CA VAL A 19 -12.16 -3.92 1.78
C VAL A 19 -11.62 -2.61 1.20
N VAL A 20 -10.48 -2.13 1.72
CA VAL A 20 -9.82 -0.92 1.21
C VAL A 20 -9.37 -1.10 -0.25
N GLN A 21 -8.86 -2.28 -0.62
CA GLN A 21 -8.52 -2.58 -2.02
C GLN A 21 -9.72 -2.52 -2.95
N ALA A 22 -10.85 -3.12 -2.56
CA ALA A 22 -12.07 -3.07 -3.35
C ALA A 22 -12.53 -1.61 -3.55
N PHE A 23 -12.51 -0.80 -2.49
CA PHE A 23 -12.80 0.63 -2.57
C PHE A 23 -11.84 1.37 -3.51
N LEU A 24 -10.54 1.13 -3.40
CA LEU A 24 -9.53 1.79 -4.24
C LEU A 24 -9.63 1.36 -5.72
N LEU A 25 -10.02 0.11 -6.02
CA LEU A 25 -10.29 -0.33 -7.38
C LEU A 25 -11.50 0.37 -7.98
N LEU A 26 -12.58 0.51 -7.22
CA LEU A 26 -13.77 1.27 -7.64
C LEU A 26 -13.43 2.75 -7.85
N LEU A 27 -12.66 3.34 -6.94
CA LEU A 27 -12.19 4.72 -7.08
C LEU A 27 -11.32 4.90 -8.33
N LEU A 28 -10.39 3.97 -8.59
CA LEU A 28 -9.54 3.99 -9.78
C LEU A 28 -10.36 3.94 -11.07
N ALA A 29 -11.33 3.02 -11.14
CA ALA A 29 -12.21 2.88 -12.29
C ALA A 29 -13.10 4.13 -12.47
N GLY A 30 -13.66 4.67 -11.39
CA GLY A 30 -14.48 5.87 -11.43
C GLY A 30 -13.72 7.11 -11.90
N VAL A 31 -12.50 7.31 -11.38
CA VAL A 31 -11.62 8.41 -11.81
C VAL A 31 -11.19 8.24 -13.27
N ALA A 32 -10.83 7.02 -13.68
CA ALA A 32 -10.46 6.74 -15.07
C ALA A 32 -11.62 7.01 -16.04
N PHE A 33 -12.84 6.57 -15.70
CA PHE A 33 -14.04 6.84 -16.48
C PHE A 33 -14.35 8.34 -16.57
N TRP A 34 -14.27 9.05 -15.44
CA TRP A 34 -14.50 10.50 -15.41
C TRP A 34 -13.47 11.25 -16.27
N PHE A 35 -12.18 10.91 -16.16
CA PHE A 35 -11.14 11.54 -16.99
C PHE A 35 -11.28 11.20 -18.47
N GLN A 36 -11.65 9.97 -18.82
CA GLN A 36 -11.88 9.61 -20.22
C GLN A 36 -12.96 10.49 -20.88
N ALA A 37 -13.99 10.90 -20.13
CA ALA A 37 -15.07 11.75 -20.62
C ALA A 37 -14.74 13.25 -20.63
N HIS A 38 -13.88 13.74 -19.72
CA HIS A 38 -13.68 15.17 -19.49
C HIS A 38 -12.29 15.70 -19.88
N VAL A 39 -11.35 14.82 -20.23
CA VAL A 39 -9.96 15.18 -20.54
C VAL A 39 -9.64 14.80 -21.98
N PRO A 40 -8.87 15.61 -22.73
CA PRO A 40 -8.38 15.23 -24.05
C PRO A 40 -7.72 13.84 -24.04
N SER A 41 -8.10 12.99 -24.99
CA SER A 41 -7.67 11.59 -25.09
C SER A 41 -6.15 11.44 -25.03
N GLN A 42 -5.40 12.35 -25.68
CA GLN A 42 -3.94 12.35 -25.65
C GLN A 42 -3.37 12.53 -24.24
N ILE A 43 -3.95 13.43 -23.43
CA ILE A 43 -3.50 13.68 -22.05
C ILE A 43 -3.82 12.47 -21.17
N PHE A 44 -5.00 11.86 -21.37
CA PHE A 44 -5.41 10.66 -20.65
C PHE A 44 -4.49 9.47 -20.92
N ILE A 45 -4.22 9.16 -22.19
CA ILE A 45 -3.33 8.06 -22.60
C ILE A 45 -1.90 8.30 -22.09
N ASN A 46 -1.37 9.52 -22.27
CA ASN A 46 -0.05 9.88 -21.75
C ASN A 46 0.04 9.73 -20.23
N SER A 47 -1.05 10.01 -19.51
CA SER A 47 -1.09 9.85 -18.06
C SER A 47 -1.03 8.38 -17.65
N ILE A 48 -1.79 7.51 -18.31
CA ILE A 48 -1.72 6.05 -18.09
C ILE A 48 -0.30 5.53 -18.36
N LEU A 49 0.30 5.89 -19.49
CA LEU A 49 1.66 5.45 -19.83
C LEU A 49 2.69 5.88 -18.78
N ARG A 50 2.67 7.15 -18.37
CA ARG A 50 3.55 7.67 -17.31
C ARG A 50 3.35 6.91 -16.01
N THR A 51 2.10 6.69 -15.62
CA THR A 51 1.77 5.91 -14.42
C THR A 51 2.31 4.49 -14.51
N LEU A 52 2.15 3.79 -15.64
CA LEU A 52 2.66 2.42 -15.81
C LEU A 52 4.18 2.36 -15.67
N VAL A 53 4.91 3.29 -16.32
CA VAL A 53 6.38 3.39 -16.19
C VAL A 53 6.78 3.60 -14.74
N VAL A 54 6.13 4.54 -14.07
CA VAL A 54 6.38 4.83 -12.65
C VAL A 54 6.05 3.63 -11.77
N GLN A 55 4.96 2.91 -12.04
CA GLN A 55 4.59 1.70 -11.30
C GLN A 55 5.62 0.57 -11.46
N VAL A 56 6.15 0.36 -12.66
CA VAL A 56 7.22 -0.64 -12.88
C VAL A 56 8.45 -0.32 -12.03
N ILE A 57 8.85 0.96 -11.99
CA ILE A 57 10.00 1.42 -11.19
C ILE A 57 9.72 1.25 -9.69
N PHE A 58 8.52 1.62 -9.22
CA PHE A 58 8.16 1.55 -7.81
C PHE A 58 7.71 0.17 -7.33
N PHE A 59 7.45 -0.79 -8.22
CA PHE A 59 6.96 -2.11 -7.84
C PHE A 59 7.91 -2.80 -6.86
N TYR A 60 9.21 -2.90 -7.19
CA TYR A 60 10.19 -3.56 -6.34
C TYR A 60 10.36 -2.91 -4.96
N PRO A 61 10.55 -1.58 -4.82
CA PRO A 61 10.67 -0.98 -3.49
C PRO A 61 9.38 -1.11 -2.67
N VAL A 62 8.20 -1.01 -3.29
CA VAL A 62 6.90 -1.20 -2.61
C VAL A 62 6.75 -2.64 -2.14
N TYR A 63 7.07 -3.61 -2.99
CA TYR A 63 7.07 -5.03 -2.65
C TYR A 63 8.00 -5.30 -1.47
N ARG A 64 9.24 -4.81 -1.52
CA ARG A 64 10.24 -5.00 -0.45
C ARG A 64 9.75 -4.39 0.87
N PHE A 65 9.19 -3.19 0.82
CA PHE A 65 8.65 -2.51 1.99
C PHE A 65 7.48 -3.27 2.60
N ALA A 66 6.49 -3.65 1.78
CA ALA A 66 5.34 -4.45 2.20
C ALA A 66 5.79 -5.81 2.79
N ALA A 67 6.82 -6.45 2.22
CA ALA A 67 7.38 -7.69 2.72
C ALA A 67 7.96 -7.55 4.13
N HIS A 68 8.76 -6.50 4.36
CA HIS A 68 9.33 -6.23 5.67
C HIS A 68 8.26 -5.97 6.72
N GLU A 69 7.23 -5.20 6.38
CA GLU A 69 6.13 -4.90 7.31
C GLU A 69 5.24 -6.11 7.60
N ALA A 70 4.91 -6.90 6.59
CA ALA A 70 4.13 -8.12 6.76
C ALA A 70 4.86 -9.13 7.66
N LYS A 71 6.15 -9.37 7.41
CA LYS A 71 6.98 -10.24 8.25
C LYS A 71 7.09 -9.72 9.69
N ARG A 72 7.25 -8.39 9.87
CA ARG A 72 7.26 -7.76 11.19
C ARG A 72 5.95 -8.02 11.94
N GLU A 73 4.81 -7.84 11.27
CA GLU A 73 3.50 -8.00 11.91
C GLU A 73 3.23 -9.46 12.28
N VAL A 74 3.58 -10.41 11.40
CA VAL A 74 3.50 -11.85 11.71
C VAL A 74 4.39 -12.21 12.91
N ASN A 75 5.61 -11.68 12.99
CA ASN A 75 6.49 -11.90 14.13
C ASN A 75 5.92 -11.33 15.44
N SER A 76 5.18 -10.22 15.35
CA SER A 76 4.52 -9.61 16.51
C SER A 76 3.34 -10.43 17.05
N CYS A 77 2.88 -11.45 16.32
CA CYS A 77 1.85 -12.39 16.77
C CYS A 77 2.41 -13.48 17.70
N SER A 78 3.73 -13.59 17.87
CA SER A 78 4.32 -14.59 18.78
C SER A 78 3.92 -14.32 20.24
N THR A 79 3.46 -15.36 20.94
CA THR A 79 3.05 -15.28 22.35
C THR A 79 4.23 -15.32 23.32
N SER A 80 5.46 -15.52 22.82
CA SER A 80 6.68 -15.71 23.62
C SER A 80 7.73 -14.60 23.39
N LEU A 81 7.28 -13.37 23.13
CA LEU A 81 8.18 -12.24 22.87
C LEU A 81 8.79 -11.69 24.17
N SER A 82 10.11 -11.47 24.17
CA SER A 82 10.77 -10.73 25.26
C SER A 82 10.40 -9.24 25.23
N PRO A 83 10.51 -8.50 26.35
CA PRO A 83 10.28 -7.06 26.37
C PRO A 83 11.18 -6.28 25.38
N ALA A 84 12.41 -6.74 25.18
CA ALA A 84 13.35 -6.15 24.22
C ALA A 84 12.87 -6.34 22.77
N ASP A 85 12.37 -7.53 22.44
CA ASP A 85 11.83 -7.83 21.11
C ASP A 85 10.56 -7.03 20.80
N MET A 86 9.68 -6.87 21.79
CA MET A 86 8.49 -6.03 21.67
C MET A 86 8.87 -4.57 21.34
N LEU A 87 9.88 -4.03 22.02
CA LEU A 87 10.35 -2.66 21.80
C LEU A 87 11.00 -2.50 20.41
N ALA A 88 11.79 -3.48 19.97
CA ALA A 88 12.36 -3.50 18.63
C ALA A 88 11.28 -3.54 17.54
N LEU A 89 10.24 -4.35 17.70
CA LEU A 89 9.10 -4.41 16.78
C LEU A 89 8.31 -3.10 16.76
N ARG A 90 8.11 -2.45 17.91
CA ARG A 90 7.46 -1.12 17.98
C ARG A 90 8.25 -0.05 17.24
N ARG A 91 9.58 0.01 17.41
CA ARG A 91 10.43 0.95 16.66
C ARG A 91 10.33 0.73 15.15
N LYS A 92 10.39 -0.53 14.70
CA LYS A 92 10.20 -0.88 13.28
C LYS A 92 8.81 -0.50 12.77
N ARG A 93 7.77 -0.55 13.62
CA ARG A 93 6.42 -0.06 13.28
C ARG A 93 6.40 1.44 13.08
N LEU A 94 6.94 2.20 14.04
CA LEU A 94 7.03 3.66 13.95
C LEU A 94 7.72 4.13 12.66
N THR A 95 8.87 3.52 12.31
CA THR A 95 9.58 3.87 11.06
C THR A 95 8.71 3.61 9.83
N GLY A 96 7.99 2.49 9.78
CA GLY A 96 7.08 2.18 8.68
C GLY A 96 5.93 3.17 8.58
N ASP A 97 5.37 3.57 9.72
CA ASP A 97 4.26 4.53 9.77
C ASP A 97 4.71 5.95 9.36
N ILE A 98 5.93 6.37 9.73
CA ILE A 98 6.53 7.63 9.27
C ILE A 98 6.70 7.60 7.75
N ILE A 99 7.27 6.55 7.18
CA ILE A 99 7.46 6.43 5.72
C ILE A 99 6.12 6.51 4.99
N LYS A 100 5.11 5.77 5.46
CA LYS A 100 3.75 5.83 4.91
C LYS A 100 3.16 7.23 5.02
N ALA A 101 3.23 7.85 6.20
CA ALA A 101 2.71 9.20 6.41
C ALA A 101 3.38 10.23 5.50
N SER A 102 4.71 10.17 5.35
CA SER A 102 5.46 11.04 4.43
C SER A 102 5.00 10.86 2.98
N LEU A 103 4.78 9.62 2.52
CA LEU A 103 4.26 9.35 1.19
C LEU A 103 2.82 9.88 1.03
N PHE A 104 1.93 9.64 1.99
CA PHE A 104 0.57 10.16 1.96
C PHE A 104 0.54 11.69 1.90
N ILE A 105 1.34 12.37 2.73
CA ILE A 105 1.46 13.83 2.74
C ILE A 105 2.01 14.34 1.41
N PHE A 106 3.05 13.69 0.87
CA PHE A 106 3.60 14.02 -0.44
C PHE A 106 2.52 13.97 -1.52
N PHE A 107 1.79 12.86 -1.63
CA PHE A 107 0.73 12.73 -2.65
C PHE A 107 -0.41 13.74 -2.45
N ILE A 108 -0.85 13.98 -1.20
CA ILE A 108 -1.90 14.96 -0.90
C ILE A 108 -1.48 16.37 -1.34
N ILE A 109 -0.26 16.80 -0.98
CA ILE A 109 0.25 18.13 -1.34
C ILE A 109 0.30 18.29 -2.87
N PHE A 110 0.83 17.30 -3.59
CA PHE A 110 0.93 17.36 -5.03
C PHE A 110 -0.43 17.35 -5.74
N ILE A 111 -1.39 16.55 -5.24
CA ILE A 111 -2.76 16.53 -5.77
C ILE A 111 -3.43 17.90 -5.57
N LEU A 112 -3.28 18.53 -4.40
CA LEU A 112 -3.89 19.82 -4.06
C LEU A 112 -3.20 21.01 -4.74
N ARG A 113 -1.89 20.94 -4.99
CA ARG A 113 -1.10 22.02 -5.59
C ARG A 113 -1.01 21.98 -7.11
N ALA A 114 -1.56 20.95 -7.77
CA ALA A 114 -1.51 20.80 -9.23
C ALA A 114 -2.78 21.17 -10.03
N PRO A 115 -3.73 22.03 -9.58
CA PRO A 115 -4.94 22.31 -10.36
C PRO A 115 -4.66 23.03 -11.70
N GLN A 116 -3.44 23.55 -11.89
CA GLN A 116 -3.02 24.26 -13.11
C GLN A 116 -2.25 23.36 -14.11
N ALA A 117 -2.05 22.07 -13.81
CA ALA A 117 -1.29 21.16 -14.68
C ALA A 117 -1.94 19.75 -14.76
N PRO A 118 -3.06 19.62 -15.52
CA PRO A 118 -3.80 18.37 -15.66
C PRO A 118 -2.93 17.16 -16.04
N GLY A 119 -1.97 17.36 -16.96
CA GLY A 119 -1.05 16.32 -17.44
C GLY A 119 0.00 15.85 -16.42
N ALA A 120 0.12 16.52 -15.27
CA ALA A 120 0.94 16.08 -14.13
C ALA A 120 0.07 15.56 -12.98
N GLN A 121 -1.08 16.18 -12.73
CA GLN A 121 -1.99 15.82 -11.64
C GLN A 121 -2.57 14.41 -11.79
N TYR A 122 -3.02 14.04 -12.99
CA TYR A 122 -3.66 12.74 -13.22
C TYR A 122 -2.70 11.54 -13.08
N PRO A 123 -1.48 11.58 -13.66
CA PRO A 123 -0.50 10.54 -13.41
C PRO A 123 -0.18 10.38 -11.92
N ILE A 124 -0.06 11.48 -11.17
CA ILE A 124 0.23 11.45 -9.72
C ILE A 124 -0.91 10.77 -8.95
N LEU A 125 -2.17 11.09 -9.27
CA LEU A 125 -3.33 10.44 -8.65
C LEU A 125 -3.38 8.94 -8.96
N PHE A 126 -3.16 8.55 -10.22
CA PHE A 126 -3.13 7.14 -10.59
C PHE A 126 -1.95 6.40 -9.94
N VAL A 127 -0.77 7.01 -9.89
CA VAL A 127 0.41 6.46 -9.21
C VAL A 127 0.13 6.27 -7.73
N PHE A 128 -0.52 7.22 -7.07
CA PHE A 128 -0.90 7.10 -5.67
C PHE A 128 -1.80 5.88 -5.45
N ILE A 129 -2.93 5.81 -6.16
CA ILE A 129 -3.91 4.74 -5.98
C ILE A 129 -3.29 3.37 -6.27
N LEU A 130 -2.56 3.24 -7.39
CA LEU A 130 -1.91 1.98 -7.77
C LEU A 130 -0.79 1.58 -6.80
N THR A 131 0.01 2.52 -6.30
CA THR A 131 1.05 2.24 -5.30
C THR A 131 0.43 1.73 -4.01
N THR A 132 -0.66 2.36 -3.55
CA THR A 132 -1.40 1.92 -2.35
C THR A 132 -2.04 0.54 -2.56
N LEU A 133 -2.65 0.30 -3.72
CA LEU A 133 -3.19 -1.02 -4.09
C LEU A 133 -2.09 -2.09 -4.08
N CYS A 134 -0.98 -1.83 -4.76
CA CYS A 134 0.18 -2.72 -4.84
C CYS A 134 0.71 -3.03 -3.44
N TYR A 135 0.86 -2.01 -2.58
CA TYR A 135 1.28 -2.20 -1.19
C TYR A 135 0.37 -3.17 -0.45
N PHE A 136 -0.96 -2.95 -0.48
CA PHE A 136 -1.90 -3.84 0.21
C PHE A 136 -1.90 -5.25 -0.38
N GLN A 137 -1.74 -5.39 -1.70
CA GLN A 137 -1.72 -6.69 -2.38
C GLN A 137 -0.50 -7.49 -1.97
N CYS A 138 0.68 -6.87 -2.04
CA CYS A 138 1.93 -7.47 -1.60
C CYS A 138 1.90 -7.79 -0.10
N TYR A 139 1.39 -6.88 0.74
CA TYR A 139 1.28 -7.11 2.18
C TYR A 139 0.40 -8.33 2.47
N ASN A 140 -0.82 -8.37 1.93
CA ASN A 140 -1.78 -9.45 2.17
C ASN A 140 -1.24 -10.80 1.70
N PHE A 141 -0.61 -10.83 0.52
CA PHE A 141 0.00 -12.05 -0.03
C PHE A 141 1.10 -12.59 0.90
N ILE A 142 2.02 -11.72 1.32
CA ILE A 142 3.16 -12.11 2.16
C ILE A 142 2.69 -12.48 3.56
N ALA A 143 1.80 -11.69 4.17
CA ALA A 143 1.26 -11.98 5.49
C ALA A 143 0.57 -13.34 5.52
N LYS A 144 -0.30 -13.65 4.54
CA LYS A 144 -0.93 -14.98 4.43
C LYS A 144 0.08 -16.11 4.25
N ARG A 145 1.10 -15.91 3.40
CA ARG A 145 2.16 -16.91 3.17
C ARG A 145 2.94 -17.19 4.45
N GLU A 146 3.34 -16.16 5.18
CA GLU A 146 4.09 -16.28 6.43
C GLU A 146 3.23 -16.86 7.56
N MET A 147 1.94 -16.51 7.64
CA MET A 147 1.00 -17.13 8.58
C MET A 147 0.88 -18.64 8.36
N ARG A 148 0.80 -19.10 7.10
CA ARG A 148 0.76 -20.53 6.76
C ARG A 148 2.08 -21.27 7.07
N SER A 149 3.19 -20.54 7.06
CA SER A 149 4.52 -21.10 7.36
C SER A 149 4.75 -21.27 8.87
N LYS A 150 4.10 -20.43 9.69
CA LYS A 150 4.35 -20.34 11.14
C LYS A 150 3.19 -20.83 12.02
N GLY A 151 1.99 -20.99 11.46
CA GLY A 151 0.82 -21.56 12.12
C GLY A 151 0.67 -23.03 11.80
#